data_AF-A0A520YDD1-F1
#
_entry.id   AF-A0A520YDD1-F1
#
_cell.length_a   1.000
_cell.length_b   1.000
_cell.length_c   1.000
_cell.angle_alpha   90.00
_cell.angle_beta   90.00
_cell.angle_gamma   90.00
#
_symmetry.space_group_name_H-M   'P 1'
#
loop_
_entity.id
_entity.type
_entity.pdbx_description
1 polymer ?
#
loop_
_entity_poly.entity_id
_entity_poly.type
_entity_poly.pdbx_seq_one_letter_code
_entity_poly.pdbx_strand_id
1 'polypeptide(L)'
;MAAWVEDLAWRLALPKPSVDLVQDEQVDSARTQFDDSERLVLKLEDRPGVDATWYRAEMGQRLVSFVSILGVLVLGVTAGAMLAEAAILVPYWRSLAPADFFDWYAANASLLVGFYSPLEIASVLVALVCAVLYSAQSRSGRWLWWVAAILSILVIATFFVYFKDANAGFSNRAIAEDNLPAALATWGSWQWGRVGVGCAAFAASVLAIRTGTATDRS
;
A
#
# COMPACT_ATOMS: atom_id res chain seq x y z
N MET A 1 19.74 -6.35 -26.32
CA MET A 1 19.31 -7.76 -26.32
C MET A 1 20.47 -8.75 -26.49
N ALA A 2 21.70 -8.31 -26.82
CA ALA A 2 22.89 -9.18 -26.94
C ALA A 2 23.70 -9.37 -25.64
N ALA A 3 23.50 -8.53 -24.61
CA ALA A 3 24.25 -8.61 -23.34
C ALA A 3 23.74 -9.68 -22.35
N TRP A 4 22.62 -10.35 -22.65
CA TRP A 4 22.01 -11.37 -21.76
C TRP A 4 22.41 -12.82 -22.12
N VAL A 5 22.93 -13.05 -23.33
CA VAL A 5 23.30 -14.40 -23.80
C VAL A 5 24.71 -14.80 -23.36
N GLU A 6 25.60 -13.84 -23.13
CA GLU A 6 26.98 -14.12 -22.69
C GLU A 6 27.10 -14.43 -21.18
N ASP A 7 26.26 -13.84 -20.32
CA ASP A 7 26.27 -14.14 -18.87
C ASP A 7 25.82 -15.58 -18.55
N LEU A 8 24.96 -16.16 -19.40
CA LEU A 8 24.47 -17.53 -19.23
C LEU A 8 25.51 -18.58 -19.65
N ALA A 9 26.37 -18.25 -20.61
CA ALA A 9 27.44 -19.13 -21.09
C ALA A 9 28.61 -19.24 -20.09
N TRP A 10 28.91 -18.17 -19.34
CA TRP A 10 29.92 -18.19 -18.27
C TRP A 10 29.50 -19.06 -17.08
N ARG A 11 28.23 -19.03 -16.68
CA ARG A 11 27.72 -19.74 -15.50
C ARG A 11 27.67 -21.27 -15.64
N LEU A 12 27.70 -21.79 -16.88
CA LEU A 12 27.63 -23.23 -17.17
C LEU A 12 29.01 -23.91 -17.31
N ALA A 13 30.11 -23.14 -17.25
CA ALA A 13 31.46 -23.65 -17.43
C ALA A 13 32.23 -23.91 -16.11
N LEU A 14 31.54 -23.92 -14.96
CA LEU A 14 32.22 -24.19 -13.68
C LEU A 14 32.55 -25.69 -13.53
N PRO A 15 33.78 -26.04 -13.12
CA PRO A 15 34.15 -27.41 -12.84
C PRO A 15 33.32 -27.94 -11.66
N LYS A 16 32.78 -29.15 -11.82
CA LYS A 16 32.05 -29.84 -10.75
C LYS A 16 32.98 -30.03 -9.55
N PRO A 17 32.55 -29.68 -8.32
CA PRO A 17 33.36 -29.94 -7.15
C PRO A 17 33.55 -31.45 -6.99
N SER A 18 34.80 -31.87 -6.77
CA SER A 18 35.12 -33.22 -6.35
C SER A 18 34.48 -33.46 -4.98
N VAL A 19 33.58 -34.44 -4.92
CA VAL A 19 32.99 -34.88 -3.67
C VAL A 19 34.04 -35.72 -2.95
N ASP A 20 34.85 -35.05 -2.12
CA ASP A 20 35.63 -35.73 -1.10
C ASP A 20 34.69 -36.19 0.01
N LEU A 21 34.80 -37.47 0.34
CA LEU A 21 34.03 -38.19 1.35
C LEU A 21 34.33 -37.60 2.74
N VAL A 22 33.50 -36.64 3.18
CA VAL A 22 33.41 -36.27 4.60
C VAL A 22 32.66 -37.41 5.31
N GLN A 23 33.44 -38.14 6.10
CA GLN A 23 33.09 -39.39 6.77
C GLN A 23 32.06 -39.20 7.91
N ASP A 24 31.07 -40.09 7.92
CA ASP A 24 30.16 -40.61 8.97
C ASP A 24 29.70 -39.74 10.18
N GLU A 25 30.51 -38.86 10.74
CA GLU A 25 30.19 -38.15 11.99
C GLU A 25 29.13 -37.03 11.80
N GLN A 26 29.16 -36.35 10.65
CA GLN A 26 28.11 -35.37 10.30
C GLN A 26 26.78 -36.03 9.97
N VAL A 27 26.79 -37.26 9.44
CA VAL A 27 25.57 -38.00 9.07
C VAL A 27 24.81 -38.44 10.32
N ASP A 28 25.51 -38.84 11.39
CA ASP A 28 24.86 -39.20 12.66
C ASP A 28 24.33 -37.98 13.42
N SER A 29 25.03 -36.83 13.37
CA SER A 29 24.49 -35.57 13.93
C SER A 29 23.23 -35.12 13.20
N ALA A 30 23.21 -35.24 11.87
CA ALA A 30 22.05 -34.90 11.05
C ALA A 30 20.89 -35.88 11.26
N ARG A 31 21.16 -37.18 11.43
CA ARG A 31 20.14 -38.18 11.77
C ARG A 31 19.49 -37.93 13.12
N THR A 32 20.29 -37.58 14.14
CA THR A 32 19.78 -37.29 15.48
C THR A 32 18.93 -36.01 15.48
N GLN A 33 19.36 -34.99 14.74
CA GLN A 33 18.60 -33.75 14.56
C GLN A 33 17.32 -33.94 13.74
N PHE A 34 17.30 -34.88 12.79
CA PHE A 34 16.11 -35.24 12.02
C PHE A 34 15.09 -36.00 12.87
N ASP A 35 15.55 -36.96 13.69
CA ASP A 35 14.70 -37.74 14.60
C ASP A 35 14.07 -36.85 15.71
N ASP A 36 14.82 -35.88 16.23
CA ASP A 36 14.28 -34.88 17.16
C ASP A 36 13.27 -33.93 16.49
N SER A 37 13.44 -33.63 15.20
CA SER A 37 12.48 -32.81 14.44
C SER A 37 11.19 -33.57 14.14
N GLU A 38 11.24 -34.87 13.82
CA GLU A 38 10.06 -35.73 13.66
C GLU A 38 9.35 -35.96 15.00
N ARG A 39 10.09 -36.12 16.10
CA ARG A 39 9.52 -36.15 17.47
C ARG A 39 8.87 -34.83 17.88
N LEU A 40 9.39 -33.69 17.43
CA LEU A 40 8.79 -32.37 17.64
C LEU A 40 7.51 -32.19 16.81
N VAL A 41 7.49 -32.66 15.56
CA VAL A 41 6.28 -32.69 14.72
C VAL A 41 5.21 -33.58 15.34
N LEU A 42 5.57 -34.78 15.79
CA LEU A 42 4.64 -35.71 16.47
C LEU A 42 4.18 -35.21 17.85
N LYS A 43 5.02 -34.49 18.61
CA LYS A 43 4.61 -33.84 19.87
C LYS A 43 3.73 -32.61 19.67
N LEU A 44 3.77 -31.97 18.50
CA LEU A 44 2.85 -30.88 18.15
C LEU A 44 1.48 -31.42 17.70
N GLU A 45 1.47 -32.63 17.13
CA GLU A 45 0.26 -33.33 16.64
C GLU A 45 -0.58 -33.93 17.77
N ASP A 46 0.01 -34.18 18.94
CA ASP A 46 -0.68 -34.71 20.13
C ASP A 46 -1.22 -33.60 21.07
N ARG A 47 -1.31 -32.34 20.59
CA ARG A 47 -2.01 -31.29 21.33
C ARG A 47 -3.52 -31.41 21.09
N PRO A 48 -4.33 -31.84 22.08
CA PRO A 48 -5.77 -31.95 21.89
C PRO A 48 -6.36 -30.58 21.51
N GLY A 49 -6.94 -30.49 20.31
CA GLY A 49 -7.58 -29.28 19.78
C GLY A 49 -6.83 -28.54 18.66
N VAL A 50 -5.66 -29.01 18.23
CA VAL A 50 -4.94 -28.46 17.08
C VAL A 50 -5.16 -29.35 15.85
N ASP A 51 -6.21 -29.07 15.09
CA ASP A 51 -6.50 -29.74 13.82
C ASP A 51 -6.29 -28.80 12.62
N ALA A 52 -6.56 -29.29 11.41
CA ALA A 52 -6.46 -28.49 10.19
C ALA A 52 -7.42 -27.28 10.15
N THR A 53 -8.45 -27.24 11.00
CA THR A 53 -9.38 -26.09 11.12
C THR A 53 -8.77 -24.99 11.98
N TRP A 54 -8.08 -25.37 13.06
CA TRP A 54 -7.33 -24.47 13.92
C TRP A 54 -6.25 -23.70 13.13
N TYR A 55 -5.44 -24.40 12.31
CA TYR A 55 -4.40 -23.76 11.50
C TYR A 55 -4.96 -22.75 10.49
N ARG A 56 -6.10 -23.05 9.87
CA ARG A 56 -6.77 -22.13 8.92
C ARG A 56 -7.30 -20.88 9.64
N ALA A 57 -7.85 -21.04 10.83
CA ALA A 57 -8.34 -19.93 11.63
C ALA A 57 -7.19 -19.00 12.05
N GLU A 58 -6.12 -19.55 12.62
CA GLU A 58 -4.94 -18.79 13.06
C GLU A 58 -4.24 -18.09 11.88
N MET A 59 -4.02 -18.79 10.77
CA MET A 59 -3.45 -18.20 9.55
C MET A 59 -4.35 -17.09 9.00
N GLY A 60 -5.66 -17.30 9.01
CA GLY A 60 -6.65 -16.29 8.62
C GLY A 60 -6.56 -15.02 9.46
N GLN A 61 -6.40 -15.13 10.78
CA GLN A 61 -6.26 -13.98 11.66
C GLN A 61 -4.94 -13.21 11.43
N ARG A 62 -3.83 -13.92 11.22
CA ARG A 62 -2.54 -13.30 10.91
C ARG A 62 -2.58 -12.55 9.59
N LEU A 63 -3.23 -13.13 8.57
CA LEU A 63 -3.42 -12.48 7.28
C LEU A 63 -4.23 -11.19 7.41
N VAL A 64 -5.37 -11.20 8.11
CA VAL A 64 -6.16 -9.97 8.34
C VAL A 64 -5.37 -8.91 9.05
N SER A 65 -4.61 -9.29 10.07
CA SER A 65 -3.75 -8.37 10.83
C SER A 65 -2.72 -7.72 9.91
N PHE A 66 -1.99 -8.52 9.14
CA PHE A 66 -0.99 -8.04 8.18
C PHE A 66 -1.60 -7.10 7.13
N VAL A 67 -2.69 -7.50 6.48
CA VAL A 67 -3.36 -6.70 5.45
C VAL A 67 -3.89 -5.40 6.03
N SER A 68 -4.42 -5.42 7.26
CA SER A 68 -4.92 -4.20 7.91
C SER A 68 -3.81 -3.21 8.26
N ILE A 69 -2.66 -3.68 8.75
CA ILE A 69 -1.48 -2.84 8.98
C ILE A 69 -1.00 -2.23 7.67
N LEU A 70 -0.90 -3.04 6.61
CA LEU A 70 -0.58 -2.55 5.28
C LEU A 70 -1.59 -1.49 4.81
N GLY A 71 -2.88 -1.70 5.04
CA GLY A 71 -3.93 -0.73 4.73
C GLY A 71 -3.73 0.60 5.46
N VAL A 72 -3.44 0.57 6.77
CA VAL A 72 -3.14 1.79 7.53
C VAL A 72 -1.91 2.52 6.97
N LEU A 73 -0.84 1.78 6.62
CA LEU A 73 0.36 2.37 6.04
C LEU A 73 0.08 3.02 4.69
N VAL A 74 -0.62 2.34 3.78
CA VAL A 74 -0.97 2.86 2.45
C VAL A 74 -1.85 4.10 2.56
N LEU A 75 -2.90 4.07 3.40
CA LEU A 75 -3.76 5.24 3.62
C LEU A 75 -3.00 6.40 4.27
N GLY A 76 -2.09 6.10 5.20
CA GLY A 76 -1.24 7.11 5.85
C GLY A 76 -0.28 7.79 4.88
N VAL A 77 0.41 7.01 4.03
CA VAL A 77 1.28 7.54 2.97
C VAL A 77 0.47 8.38 1.99
N THR A 78 -0.73 7.94 1.62
CA THR A 78 -1.63 8.69 0.72
C THR A 78 -2.06 10.03 1.33
N ALA A 79 -2.50 10.02 2.60
CA ALA A 79 -2.87 11.24 3.31
C ALA A 79 -1.68 12.21 3.45
N GLY A 80 -0.49 11.70 3.77
CA GLY A 80 0.74 12.49 3.86
C GLY A 80 1.15 13.08 2.51
N ALA A 81 1.04 12.31 1.43
CA ALA A 81 1.32 12.77 0.07
C ALA A 81 0.38 13.91 -0.34
N MET A 82 -0.93 13.75 -0.13
CA MET A 82 -1.91 14.81 -0.42
C MET A 82 -1.67 16.08 0.41
N LEU A 83 -1.27 15.91 1.68
CA LEU A 83 -0.91 17.03 2.54
C LEU A 83 0.33 17.76 2.01
N ALA A 84 1.37 17.02 1.58
CA ALA A 84 2.56 17.60 0.97
C ALA A 84 2.21 18.36 -0.33
N GLU A 85 1.32 17.82 -1.16
CA GLU A 85 0.81 18.51 -2.34
C GLU A 85 0.15 19.84 -1.96
N ALA A 86 -0.76 19.82 -0.99
CA ALA A 86 -1.51 21.00 -0.56
C ALA A 86 -0.64 22.07 0.12
N ALA A 87 0.32 21.65 0.94
CA ALA A 87 1.09 22.52 1.81
C ALA A 87 2.42 23.00 1.20
N ILE A 88 2.98 22.26 0.24
CA ILE A 88 4.28 22.58 -0.38
C ILE A 88 4.09 22.90 -1.85
N LEU A 89 3.47 21.99 -2.60
CA LEU A 89 3.44 22.08 -4.06
C LEU A 89 2.49 23.17 -4.55
N VAL A 90 1.29 23.31 -3.96
CA VAL A 90 0.35 24.37 -4.32
C VAL A 90 0.89 25.78 -4.03
N PRO A 91 1.48 26.07 -2.85
CA PRO A 91 2.14 27.35 -2.62
C PRO A 91 3.28 27.64 -3.60
N TYR A 92 4.07 26.62 -3.94
CA TYR A 92 5.10 26.74 -4.97
C TYR A 92 4.49 27.14 -6.32
N TRP A 93 3.44 26.46 -6.79
CA TRP A 93 2.75 26.83 -8.03
C TRP A 93 2.22 28.25 -8.03
N ARG A 94 1.65 28.70 -6.91
CA ARG A 94 1.15 30.07 -6.75
C ARG A 94 2.25 31.13 -6.73
N SER A 95 3.50 30.74 -6.49
CA SER A 95 4.65 31.64 -6.50
C SER A 95 5.24 31.86 -7.89
N LEU A 96 4.89 31.03 -8.88
CA LEU A 96 5.41 31.12 -10.24
C LEU A 96 4.70 32.22 -11.04
N ALA A 97 5.41 32.82 -11.99
CA ALA A 97 4.76 33.60 -13.04
C ALA A 97 3.84 32.68 -13.87
N PRO A 98 2.74 33.19 -14.46
CA PRO A 98 1.79 32.34 -15.16
C PRO A 98 2.39 31.47 -16.27
N ALA A 99 3.25 32.05 -17.10
CA ALA A 99 3.96 31.31 -18.15
C ALA A 99 4.80 30.16 -17.58
N ASP A 100 5.57 30.43 -16.52
CA ASP A 100 6.43 29.44 -15.84
C ASP A 100 5.61 28.32 -15.21
N PHE A 101 4.46 28.63 -14.60
CA PHE A 101 3.54 27.62 -14.07
C PHE A 101 3.05 26.69 -15.18
N PHE A 102 2.59 27.25 -16.30
CA PHE A 102 2.05 26.46 -17.40
C PHE A 102 3.11 25.56 -18.05
N ASP A 103 4.32 26.08 -18.24
CA ASP A 103 5.46 25.29 -18.72
C ASP A 103 5.83 24.17 -17.75
N TRP A 104 5.94 24.49 -16.47
CA TRP A 104 6.23 23.52 -15.43
C TRP A 104 5.16 22.44 -15.38
N TYR A 105 3.87 22.82 -15.39
CA TYR A 105 2.76 21.88 -15.25
C TYR A 105 2.68 20.93 -16.44
N ALA A 106 2.78 21.45 -17.67
CA ALA A 106 2.79 20.62 -18.89
C ALA A 106 3.94 19.61 -18.88
N ALA A 107 5.13 20.00 -18.42
CA ALA A 107 6.30 19.12 -18.33
C ALA A 107 6.18 18.04 -17.23
N ASN A 108 5.42 18.30 -16.15
CA ASN A 108 5.39 17.47 -14.95
C ASN A 108 4.03 16.77 -14.69
N ALA A 109 2.98 17.06 -15.45
CA ALA A 109 1.64 16.52 -15.23
C ALA A 109 1.62 14.98 -15.20
N SER A 110 2.40 14.34 -16.08
CA SER A 110 2.51 12.87 -16.12
C SER A 110 3.17 12.28 -14.88
N LEU A 111 4.12 13.00 -14.26
CA LEU A 111 4.76 12.58 -13.00
C LEU A 111 3.77 12.66 -11.84
N LEU A 112 2.94 13.70 -11.78
CA LEU A 112 1.90 13.83 -10.77
C LEU A 112 0.90 12.67 -10.87
N VAL A 113 0.37 12.40 -12.07
CA VAL A 113 -0.54 11.27 -12.31
C VAL A 113 0.14 9.94 -11.97
N GLY A 114 1.38 9.74 -12.43
CA GLY A 114 2.14 8.52 -12.20
C GLY A 114 2.43 8.24 -10.71
N PHE A 115 2.53 9.28 -9.89
CA PHE A 115 2.74 9.15 -8.45
C PHE A 115 1.42 8.99 -7.67
N TYR A 116 0.45 9.89 -7.86
CA TYR A 116 -0.76 9.93 -7.05
C TYR A 116 -1.78 8.84 -7.45
N SER A 117 -1.98 8.57 -8.74
CA SER A 117 -3.04 7.66 -9.17
C SER A 117 -2.85 6.21 -8.66
N PRO A 118 -1.66 5.58 -8.75
CA PRO A 118 -1.46 4.24 -8.19
C PRO A 118 -1.67 4.20 -6.68
N LEU A 119 -1.25 5.25 -5.97
CA LEU A 119 -1.32 5.36 -4.53
C LEU A 119 -2.78 5.48 -4.04
N GLU A 120 -3.59 6.29 -4.71
CA GLU A 120 -5.02 6.44 -4.41
C GLU A 120 -5.82 5.16 -4.74
N ILE A 121 -5.54 4.52 -5.88
CA ILE A 121 -6.16 3.25 -6.25
C ILE A 121 -5.80 2.17 -5.22
N ALA A 122 -4.53 2.07 -4.82
CA ALA A 122 -4.10 1.13 -3.80
C ALA A 122 -4.83 1.36 -2.47
N SER A 123 -5.03 2.62 -2.06
CA SER A 123 -5.80 2.98 -0.86
C SER A 123 -7.25 2.49 -0.91
N VAL A 124 -7.94 2.66 -2.04
CA VAL A 124 -9.31 2.14 -2.20
C VAL A 124 -9.34 0.62 -2.12
N LEU A 125 -8.47 -0.04 -2.89
CA LEU A 125 -8.44 -1.50 -2.96
C LEU A 125 -8.14 -2.11 -1.59
N VAL A 126 -7.12 -1.63 -0.89
CA VAL A 126 -6.73 -2.20 0.40
C VAL A 126 -7.78 -1.91 1.49
N ALA A 127 -8.41 -0.73 1.48
CA ALA A 127 -9.49 -0.41 2.41
C ALA A 127 -10.71 -1.30 2.18
N LEU A 128 -11.09 -1.55 0.92
CA LEU A 128 -12.19 -2.46 0.57
C LEU A 128 -11.87 -3.91 0.99
N VAL A 129 -10.66 -4.39 0.71
CA VAL A 129 -10.23 -5.72 1.14
C VAL A 129 -10.31 -5.84 2.67
N CYS A 130 -9.82 -4.85 3.41
CA CYS A 130 -9.93 -4.84 4.87
C CYS A 130 -11.39 -4.83 5.34
N ALA A 131 -12.26 -4.03 4.72
CA ALA A 131 -13.68 -3.96 5.05
C ALA A 131 -14.36 -5.32 4.86
N VAL A 132 -14.09 -6.00 3.76
CA VAL A 132 -14.61 -7.34 3.47
C VAL A 132 -14.07 -8.36 4.48
N LEU A 133 -12.75 -8.39 4.71
CA LEU A 133 -12.12 -9.34 5.64
C LEU A 133 -12.61 -9.16 7.09
N TYR A 134 -12.69 -7.92 7.58
CA TYR A 134 -13.21 -7.64 8.92
C TYR A 134 -14.70 -8.00 9.04
N SER A 135 -15.48 -7.79 7.97
CA SER A 135 -16.90 -8.15 7.95
C SER A 135 -17.08 -9.67 7.95
N ALA A 136 -16.33 -10.40 7.11
CA ALA A 136 -16.39 -11.85 6.99
C ALA A 136 -16.01 -12.58 8.29
N GLN A 137 -15.12 -11.98 9.10
CA GLN A 137 -14.71 -12.51 10.40
C GLN A 137 -15.48 -11.90 11.58
N SER A 138 -16.51 -11.09 11.30
CA SER A 138 -17.29 -10.39 12.33
C SER A 138 -16.43 -9.60 13.34
N ARG A 139 -15.29 -9.07 12.90
CA ARG A 139 -14.36 -8.36 13.78
C ARG A 139 -14.91 -7.00 14.19
N SER A 140 -14.55 -6.60 15.41
CA SER A 140 -14.72 -5.22 15.86
C SER A 140 -13.96 -4.28 14.91
N GLY A 141 -14.54 -3.12 14.61
CA GLY A 141 -13.97 -2.15 13.66
C GLY A 141 -14.35 -2.37 12.18
N ARG A 142 -15.15 -3.39 11.83
CA ARG A 142 -15.60 -3.62 10.44
C ARG A 142 -16.26 -2.40 9.78
N TRP A 143 -17.06 -1.65 10.53
CA TRP A 143 -17.75 -0.46 10.01
C TRP A 143 -16.77 0.69 9.73
N LEU A 144 -15.70 0.81 10.52
CA LEU A 144 -14.65 1.82 10.31
C LEU A 144 -13.86 1.56 9.02
N TRP A 145 -13.62 0.29 8.68
CA TRP A 145 -13.03 -0.06 7.38
C TRP A 145 -13.95 0.26 6.20
N TRP A 146 -15.27 0.07 6.34
CA TRP A 146 -16.23 0.54 5.34
C TRP A 146 -16.22 2.07 5.19
N VAL A 147 -16.17 2.80 6.31
CA VAL A 147 -16.03 4.26 6.30
C VAL A 147 -14.72 4.67 5.59
N ALA A 148 -13.60 4.05 5.92
CA ALA A 148 -12.31 4.31 5.27
C ALA A 148 -12.39 4.05 3.75
N ALA A 149 -13.01 2.94 3.33
CA ALA A 149 -13.17 2.61 1.92
C ALA A 149 -14.04 3.64 1.17
N ILE A 150 -15.18 4.04 1.74
CA ILE A 150 -16.08 5.04 1.14
C ILE A 150 -15.34 6.39 1.02
N LEU A 151 -14.65 6.82 2.07
CA LEU A 151 -13.89 8.07 2.05
C LEU A 151 -12.75 8.03 1.00
N SER A 152 -12.03 6.92 0.88
CA SER A 152 -11.01 6.75 -0.17
C SER A 152 -11.62 6.80 -1.58
N ILE A 153 -12.81 6.23 -1.78
CA ILE A 153 -13.54 6.33 -3.06
C ILE A 153 -13.92 7.79 -3.34
N LEU A 154 -14.38 8.53 -2.32
CA LEU A 154 -14.70 9.96 -2.47
C LEU A 154 -13.47 10.78 -2.86
N VAL A 155 -12.28 10.47 -2.33
CA VAL A 155 -11.02 11.12 -2.76
C VAL A 155 -10.80 10.93 -4.26
N ILE A 156 -10.94 9.71 -4.80
CA ILE A 156 -10.83 9.47 -6.25
C ILE A 156 -11.95 10.17 -7.01
N ALA A 157 -13.18 10.18 -6.48
CA ALA A 157 -14.32 10.80 -7.15
C ALA A 157 -14.10 12.30 -7.41
N THR A 158 -13.41 13.01 -6.50
CA THR A 158 -13.06 14.42 -6.73
C THR A 158 -12.22 14.64 -8.00
N PHE A 159 -11.40 13.65 -8.40
CA PHE A 159 -10.65 13.74 -9.64
C PHE A 159 -11.57 13.88 -10.85
N PHE A 160 -12.58 13.01 -10.94
CA PHE A 160 -13.54 13.03 -12.04
C PHE A 160 -14.49 14.23 -11.99
N VAL A 161 -14.79 14.73 -10.79
CA VAL A 161 -15.68 15.87 -10.59
C VAL A 161 -15.00 17.21 -10.92
N TYR A 162 -13.70 17.34 -10.66
CA TYR A 162 -13.02 18.64 -10.76
C TYR A 162 -11.59 18.56 -11.32
N PHE A 163 -10.70 17.75 -10.73
CA PHE A 163 -9.26 17.84 -11.06
C PHE A 163 -8.94 17.43 -12.49
N LYS A 164 -9.69 16.51 -13.08
CA LYS A 164 -9.47 16.06 -14.46
C LYS A 164 -9.47 17.24 -15.43
N ASP A 165 -10.52 18.05 -15.39
CA ASP A 165 -10.68 19.17 -16.34
C ASP A 165 -9.78 20.34 -15.95
N ALA A 166 -9.62 20.62 -14.66
CA ALA A 166 -8.70 21.66 -14.18
C ALA A 166 -7.24 21.37 -14.58
N ASN A 167 -6.78 20.13 -14.37
CA ASN A 167 -5.41 19.72 -14.69
C ASN A 167 -5.18 19.70 -16.21
N ALA A 168 -6.17 19.28 -17.01
CA ALA A 168 -6.10 19.39 -18.46
C ALA A 168 -6.02 20.86 -18.91
N GLY A 169 -6.76 21.75 -18.25
CA GLY A 169 -6.70 23.19 -18.49
C GLY A 169 -5.33 23.79 -18.20
N PHE A 170 -4.68 23.36 -17.12
CA PHE A 170 -3.30 23.75 -16.81
C PHE A 170 -2.31 23.18 -17.84
N SER A 171 -2.38 21.88 -18.13
CA SER A 171 -1.45 21.22 -19.05
C SER A 171 -1.52 21.75 -20.48
N ASN A 172 -2.73 22.10 -20.95
CA ASN A 172 -2.96 22.55 -22.32
C ASN A 172 -3.01 24.08 -22.46
N ARG A 173 -2.72 24.82 -21.38
CA ARG A 173 -2.82 26.29 -21.33
C ARG A 173 -4.19 26.84 -21.77
N ALA A 174 -5.25 26.10 -21.46
CA ALA A 174 -6.62 26.51 -21.82
C ALA A 174 -7.18 27.59 -20.89
N ILE A 175 -6.51 27.84 -19.75
CA ILE A 175 -6.85 28.89 -18.80
C ILE A 175 -6.02 30.14 -19.13
N ALA A 176 -6.69 31.28 -19.31
CA ALA A 176 -6.01 32.55 -19.53
C ALA A 176 -5.09 32.91 -18.34
N GLU A 177 -3.93 33.50 -18.61
CA GLU A 177 -2.93 33.81 -17.59
C GLU A 177 -3.48 34.67 -16.45
N ASP A 178 -4.28 35.69 -16.77
CA ASP A 178 -4.93 36.57 -15.77
C ASP A 178 -5.90 35.82 -14.83
N ASN A 179 -6.42 34.66 -15.27
CA ASN A 179 -7.33 33.82 -14.49
C ASN A 179 -6.61 32.75 -13.66
N LEU A 180 -5.31 32.53 -13.88
CA LEU A 180 -4.55 31.49 -13.21
C LEU A 180 -4.58 31.59 -11.67
N PRO A 181 -4.41 32.78 -11.04
CA PRO A 181 -4.44 32.88 -9.58
C PRO A 181 -5.78 32.40 -8.99
N ALA A 182 -6.90 32.75 -9.62
CA ALA A 182 -8.24 32.30 -9.21
C ALA A 182 -8.44 30.79 -9.42
N ALA A 183 -7.93 30.26 -10.53
CA ALA A 183 -7.95 28.82 -10.80
C ALA A 183 -7.15 28.04 -9.75
N LEU A 184 -5.93 28.48 -9.41
CA LEU A 184 -5.10 27.87 -8.36
C LEU A 184 -5.67 28.05 -6.95
N ALA A 185 -6.38 29.15 -6.68
CA ALA A 185 -7.12 29.34 -5.42
C ALA A 185 -8.21 28.27 -5.26
N THR A 186 -8.98 28.06 -6.33
CA THR A 186 -10.05 27.05 -6.38
C THR A 186 -9.49 25.64 -6.28
N TRP A 187 -8.44 25.34 -7.06
CA TRP A 187 -7.77 24.04 -7.05
C TRP A 187 -7.23 23.69 -5.67
N GLY A 188 -6.54 24.64 -5.03
CA GLY A 188 -6.03 24.44 -3.67
C GLY A 188 -7.13 24.20 -2.64
N SER A 189 -8.29 24.84 -2.79
CA SER A 189 -9.44 24.63 -1.88
C SER A 189 -10.00 23.21 -2.02
N TRP A 190 -10.14 22.72 -3.25
CA TRP A 190 -10.49 21.32 -3.52
C TRP A 190 -9.46 20.35 -2.95
N GLN A 191 -8.18 20.65 -3.09
CA GLN A 191 -7.11 19.79 -2.58
C GLN A 191 -7.14 19.72 -1.05
N TRP A 192 -7.34 20.85 -0.35
CA TRP A 192 -7.51 20.83 1.11
C TRP A 192 -8.75 20.03 1.54
N GLY A 193 -9.83 20.07 0.76
CA GLY A 193 -10.97 19.18 0.94
C GLY A 193 -10.58 17.70 0.87
N ARG A 194 -9.82 17.31 -0.17
CA ARG A 194 -9.29 15.94 -0.31
C ARG A 194 -8.37 15.53 0.83
N VAL A 195 -7.50 16.43 1.30
CA VAL A 195 -6.66 16.20 2.47
C VAL A 195 -7.51 15.87 3.68
N GLY A 196 -8.56 16.66 3.96
CA GLY A 196 -9.48 16.40 5.07
C GLY A 196 -10.15 15.02 4.98
N VAL A 197 -10.67 14.67 3.80
CA VAL A 197 -11.31 13.36 3.55
C VAL A 197 -10.31 12.20 3.68
N GLY A 198 -9.11 12.34 3.12
CA GLY A 198 -8.05 11.34 3.20
C GLY A 198 -7.52 11.14 4.62
N CYS A 199 -7.33 12.21 5.38
CA CYS A 199 -6.99 12.15 6.80
C CYS A 199 -8.10 11.46 7.62
N ALA A 200 -9.37 11.70 7.31
CA ALA A 200 -10.49 11.01 7.94
C ALA A 200 -10.49 9.50 7.60
N ALA A 201 -10.21 9.12 6.35
CA ALA A 201 -10.06 7.72 5.94
C ALA A 201 -8.93 7.02 6.70
N PHE A 202 -7.78 7.68 6.80
CA PHE A 202 -6.63 7.18 7.57
C PHE A 202 -6.95 7.07 9.07
N ALA A 203 -7.60 8.07 9.67
CA ALA A 203 -8.01 8.00 11.08
C ALA A 203 -8.98 6.85 11.33
N ALA A 204 -9.94 6.63 10.42
CA ALA A 204 -10.88 5.51 10.51
C ALA A 204 -10.17 4.16 10.45
N SER A 205 -9.16 3.98 9.59
CA SER A 205 -8.40 2.72 9.51
C SER A 205 -7.56 2.45 10.77
N VAL A 206 -6.93 3.48 11.35
CA VAL A 206 -6.22 3.36 12.63
C VAL A 206 -7.18 2.95 13.75
N LEU A 207 -8.34 3.61 13.84
CA LEU A 207 -9.36 3.27 14.84
C LEU A 207 -9.92 1.86 14.62
N ALA A 208 -10.06 1.40 13.37
CA ALA A 208 -10.54 0.07 13.07
C ALA A 208 -9.64 -1.01 13.70
N ILE A 209 -8.32 -0.92 13.53
CA ILE A 209 -7.37 -1.87 14.12
C ILE A 209 -7.35 -1.75 15.65
N ARG A 210 -7.40 -0.53 16.20
CA ARG A 210 -7.44 -0.33 17.66
C ARG A 210 -8.67 -0.96 18.31
N THR A 211 -9.84 -0.82 17.68
CA THR A 211 -11.08 -1.44 18.18
C THR A 211 -11.07 -2.97 18.03
N GLY A 212 -10.51 -3.49 16.92
CA GLY A 212 -10.33 -4.94 16.73
C GLY A 212 -9.45 -5.57 17.81
N THR A 213 -8.31 -4.95 18.11
CA THR A 213 -7.35 -5.47 19.10
C THR A 213 -7.78 -5.36 20.56
N ALA A 214 -8.69 -4.45 20.89
CA ALA A 214 -9.22 -4.30 22.25
C ALA A 214 -10.24 -5.40 22.57
N THR A 215 -11.15 -5.70 21.64
CA THR A 215 -12.19 -6.72 21.83
C THR A 215 -11.63 -8.14 21.75
N ASP A 216 -10.60 -8.39 20.94
CA ASP A 216 -9.98 -9.72 20.87
C ASP A 216 -9.25 -10.12 22.18
N ARG A 217 -9.06 -9.20 23.14
CA ARG A 217 -8.40 -9.46 24.43
C ARG A 217 -9.36 -9.52 25.63
N SER A 218 -10.64 -9.19 25.46
CA SER A 218 -11.66 -9.20 26.52
C SER A 218 -12.50 -10.47 26.46
#